data_AF-A0A5C7YU75-F1
#
_entry.id   AF-A0A5C7YU75-F1
#
_cell.length_a   1.000
_cell.length_b   1.000
_cell.length_c   1.000
_cell.angle_alpha   90.00
_cell.angle_beta   90.00
_cell.angle_gamma   90.00
#
_symmetry.space_group_name_H-M   'P 1'
#
loop_
_entity.id
_entity.type
_entity.pdbx_description
1 polymer ?
#
loop_
_entity_poly.entity_id
_entity_poly.type
_entity_poly.pdbx_seq_one_letter_code
_entity_poly.pdbx_strand_id
1 'polypeptide(L)'
;LVFFLEMPIVSYIEKHNINKLKVITYGCLAMAISIYLLLVNNWAGILIIMMIFMTFAEMFAFPFSNSFAMSRAPKGHEGRYMAIFTMSYSLAHILSAKTGMEIIDRFSYQTNWFFMGTLGVIGVTLFIWTMKLVKNESSHNL
;
A
#
# COMPACT_ATOMS: atom_id res chain seq x y z
N LEU A 1 14.11 11.82 -6.25
CA LEU A 1 14.27 10.52 -6.93
C LEU A 1 12.92 9.83 -7.16
N VAL A 2 12.13 9.62 -6.09
CA VAL A 2 10.79 9.00 -6.17
C VAL A 2 9.89 9.70 -7.18
N PHE A 3 9.68 11.01 -7.05
CA PHE A 3 8.83 11.80 -7.95
C PHE A 3 9.23 11.74 -9.44
N PHE A 4 10.53 11.59 -9.72
CA PHE A 4 11.07 11.59 -11.08
C PHE A 4 10.90 10.23 -11.77
N LEU A 5 10.85 9.13 -11.00
CA LEU A 5 10.56 7.77 -11.47
C LEU A 5 9.05 7.47 -11.44
N GLU A 6 8.34 8.02 -10.44
CA GLU A 6 6.92 7.83 -10.22
C GLU A 6 6.09 8.39 -11.38
N MET A 7 6.30 9.65 -11.79
CA MET A 7 5.49 10.29 -12.83
C MET A 7 5.59 9.60 -14.22
N PRO A 8 6.78 9.18 -14.71
CA PRO A 8 6.90 8.40 -15.94
C PRO A 8 6.25 7.01 -15.83
N ILE A 9 6.42 6.34 -14.69
CA ILE A 9 5.85 5.01 -14.45
C ILE A 9 4.32 5.06 -14.39
N VAL A 10 3.77 6.05 -13.68
CA VAL A 10 2.33 6.30 -13.61
C VAL A 10 1.79 6.61 -15.01
N SER A 11 2.43 7.51 -15.75
CA SER A 11 2.02 7.86 -17.11
C SER A 11 2.09 6.65 -18.07
N TYR A 12 3.11 5.79 -17.93
CA TYR A 12 3.22 4.55 -18.72
C TYR A 12 2.10 3.56 -18.40
N ILE A 13 1.79 3.38 -17.12
CA ILE A 13 0.73 2.48 -16.65
C ILE A 13 -0.65 2.98 -17.09
N GLU A 14 -0.88 4.29 -17.05
CA GLU A 14 -2.10 4.91 -17.56
C GLU A 14 -2.21 4.80 -19.09
N LYS A 15 -1.10 4.98 -19.82
CA LYS A 15 -1.06 4.85 -21.29
C LYS A 15 -1.32 3.42 -21.77
N HIS A 16 -0.92 2.41 -21.00
CA HIS A 16 -1.14 0.99 -21.32
C HIS A 16 -2.43 0.40 -20.73
N ASN A 17 -3.29 1.19 -20.09
CA ASN A 17 -4.57 0.73 -19.51
C ASN A 17 -4.42 -0.47 -18.55
N ILE A 18 -3.30 -0.55 -17.83
CA ILE A 18 -3.09 -1.62 -16.85
C ILE A 18 -4.04 -1.39 -15.68
N ASN A 19 -4.68 -2.47 -15.21
CA ASN A 19 -5.62 -2.39 -14.10
C ASN A 19 -4.95 -1.82 -12.84
N LYS A 20 -5.35 -0.60 -12.45
CA LYS A 20 -4.80 0.16 -11.32
C LYS A 20 -4.78 -0.66 -10.02
N LEU A 21 -5.80 -1.49 -9.78
CA LEU A 21 -5.87 -2.35 -8.59
C LEU A 21 -4.81 -3.45 -8.57
N LYS A 22 -4.42 -4.00 -9.73
CA LYS A 22 -3.33 -5.00 -9.79
C LYS A 22 -2.00 -4.36 -9.37
N VAL A 23 -1.74 -3.15 -9.85
CA VAL A 23 -0.52 -2.40 -9.53
C VAL A 23 -0.45 -2.09 -8.03
N ILE A 24 -1.55 -1.63 -7.42
CA ILE A 24 -1.63 -1.40 -5.97
C ILE A 24 -1.37 -2.69 -5.19
N THR A 25 -1.93 -3.81 -5.64
CA THR A 25 -1.74 -5.11 -4.97
C THR A 25 -0.27 -5.55 -5.00
N TYR A 26 0.42 -5.40 -6.16
CA TYR A 26 1.85 -5.68 -6.25
C TYR A 26 2.70 -4.73 -5.40
N GLY A 27 2.33 -3.44 -5.34
CA GLY A 27 2.98 -2.47 -4.45
C GLY A 27 2.82 -2.83 -2.98
N CYS A 28 1.62 -3.21 -2.55
CA CYS A 28 1.33 -3.66 -1.19
C CYS A 28 2.10 -4.95 -0.85
N LEU A 29 2.20 -5.88 -1.80
CA LEU A 29 2.98 -7.11 -1.64
C LEU A 29 4.48 -6.80 -1.50
N ALA A 30 5.02 -5.90 -2.32
CA ALA A 30 6.40 -5.45 -2.19
C ALA A 30 6.67 -4.76 -0.84
N MET A 31 5.69 -4.01 -0.31
CA MET A 31 5.77 -3.42 1.04
C MET A 31 5.80 -4.50 2.12
N ALA A 32 4.93 -5.51 2.04
CA ALA A 32 4.94 -6.61 3.01
C ALA A 32 6.29 -7.35 3.01
N ILE A 33 6.85 -7.62 1.82
CA ILE A 33 8.17 -8.24 1.69
C ILE A 33 9.27 -7.36 2.29
N SER A 34 9.24 -6.04 2.05
CA SER A 34 10.26 -5.13 2.60
C SER A 34 10.27 -5.15 4.13
N ILE A 35 9.10 -5.19 4.78
CA ILE A 35 8.98 -5.28 6.23
C ILE A 35 9.42 -6.66 6.76
N TYR A 36 9.14 -7.75 6.05
CA TYR A 36 9.64 -9.07 6.44
C TYR A 36 11.16 -9.22 6.29
N LEU A 37 11.79 -8.53 5.33
CA LEU A 37 13.24 -8.51 5.20
C LEU A 37 13.93 -7.93 6.44
N LEU A 38 13.26 -7.04 7.20
CA LEU A 38 13.76 -6.53 8.48
C LEU A 38 13.80 -7.58 9.60
N LEU A 39 13.21 -8.76 9.40
CA LEU A 39 13.31 -9.86 10.37
C LEU A 39 14.70 -10.52 10.33
N VAL A 40 15.43 -10.37 9.22
CA VAL A 40 16.76 -10.95 9.01
C VAL A 40 17.84 -10.03 9.58
N ASN A 41 18.21 -10.24 10.84
CA ASN A 41 19.17 -9.39 11.57
C ASN A 41 20.66 -9.79 11.39
N ASN A 42 20.97 -10.73 10.49
CA ASN A 42 22.32 -11.27 10.36
C ASN A 42 23.24 -10.47 9.43
N TRP A 43 22.70 -9.65 8.52
CA TRP A 43 23.51 -8.97 7.50
C TRP A 43 22.99 -7.55 7.19
N ALA A 44 23.82 -6.53 7.40
CA ALA A 44 23.47 -5.13 7.15
C ALA A 44 23.10 -4.83 5.68
N GLY A 45 23.58 -5.65 4.73
CA GLY A 45 23.24 -5.52 3.31
C GLY A 45 21.74 -5.72 3.02
N ILE A 46 21.01 -6.41 3.90
CA ILE A 46 19.56 -6.62 3.78
C ILE A 46 18.79 -5.28 3.78
N LEU A 47 19.32 -4.26 4.45
CA LEU A 47 18.69 -2.94 4.55
C LEU A 47 18.64 -2.25 3.20
N ILE A 48 19.68 -2.38 2.38
CA ILE A 48 19.73 -1.80 1.04
C ILE A 48 18.66 -2.46 0.16
N ILE A 49 18.57 -3.79 0.21
CA ILE A 49 17.56 -4.55 -0.54
C ILE A 49 16.16 -4.13 -0.09
N MET A 50 15.93 -4.04 1.21
CA MET A 50 14.67 -3.59 1.80
C MET A 50 14.28 -2.19 1.33
N MET A 51 15.21 -1.23 1.31
CA MET A 51 14.96 0.13 0.83
C MET A 51 14.58 0.17 -0.65
N ILE A 52 15.19 -0.67 -1.48
CA ILE A 52 14.83 -0.80 -2.90
C ILE A 52 13.37 -1.28 -3.03
N PHE A 53 13.01 -2.36 -2.33
CA PHE A 53 11.63 -2.87 -2.34
C PHE A 53 10.62 -1.85 -1.80
N MET A 54 10.96 -1.16 -0.70
CA MET A 54 10.12 -0.11 -0.11
C MET A 54 9.89 1.05 -1.08
N THR A 55 10.93 1.47 -1.80
CA THR A 55 10.83 2.55 -2.80
C THR A 55 9.88 2.17 -3.93
N PHE A 56 10.02 0.97 -4.50
CA PHE A 56 9.08 0.48 -5.52
C PHE A 56 7.66 0.34 -4.97
N ALA A 57 7.52 -0.13 -3.74
CA ALA A 57 6.23 -0.27 -3.09
C ALA A 57 5.50 1.07 -2.94
N GLU A 58 6.19 2.12 -2.48
CA GLU A 58 5.62 3.46 -2.34
C GLU A 58 5.19 4.05 -3.70
N MET A 59 6.03 3.92 -4.73
CA MET A 59 5.73 4.39 -6.09
C MET A 59 4.44 3.78 -6.66
N PHE A 60 4.15 2.52 -6.34
CA PHE A 60 2.94 1.84 -6.82
C PHE A 60 1.73 2.00 -5.90
N ALA A 61 1.94 2.12 -4.59
CA ALA A 61 0.83 2.20 -3.64
C ALA A 61 0.23 3.60 -3.60
N PHE A 62 1.06 4.65 -3.56
CA PHE A 62 0.61 6.01 -3.22
C PHE A 62 -0.22 6.70 -4.32
N PRO A 63 0.26 6.87 -5.57
CA PRO A 63 -0.50 7.57 -6.61
C PRO A 63 -1.73 6.78 -7.07
N PHE A 64 -1.60 5.44 -7.13
CA PHE A 64 -2.69 4.59 -7.61
C PHE A 64 -3.82 4.43 -6.59
N SER A 65 -3.51 4.37 -5.28
CA SER A 65 -4.56 4.31 -4.24
C SER A 65 -5.42 5.57 -4.24
N ASN A 66 -4.79 6.75 -4.37
CA ASN A 66 -5.50 8.02 -4.50
C ASN A 66 -6.36 8.07 -5.77
N SER A 67 -5.79 7.67 -6.92
CA SER A 67 -6.53 7.62 -8.20
C SER A 67 -7.70 6.64 -8.15
N PHE A 68 -7.53 5.48 -7.50
CA PHE A 68 -8.59 4.49 -7.35
C PHE A 68 -9.72 4.99 -6.44
N ALA A 69 -9.40 5.58 -5.28
CA ALA A 69 -10.38 6.16 -4.37
C ALA A 69 -11.20 7.27 -5.07
N MET A 70 -10.54 8.12 -5.85
CA MET A 70 -11.20 9.16 -6.65
C MET A 70 -12.14 8.56 -7.70
N SER A 71 -11.69 7.53 -8.44
CA SER A 71 -12.49 6.88 -9.49
C SER A 71 -13.76 6.21 -8.99
N ARG A 72 -13.83 5.93 -7.68
CA ARG A 72 -14.97 5.31 -7.00
C ARG A 72 -15.94 6.31 -6.38
N ALA A 73 -15.57 7.59 -6.33
CA ALA A 73 -16.42 8.61 -5.76
C ALA A 73 -17.64 8.91 -6.68
N PRO A 74 -18.84 9.11 -6.12
CA PRO A 74 -20.00 9.54 -6.90
C PRO A 74 -19.75 10.92 -7.52
N LYS A 75 -20.19 11.13 -8.77
CA LYS A 75 -20.07 12.42 -9.46
C LYS A 75 -20.64 13.55 -8.58
N GLY A 76 -19.84 14.58 -8.31
CA GLY A 76 -20.21 15.71 -7.44
C GLY A 76 -19.96 15.52 -5.93
N HIS A 77 -19.52 14.33 -5.50
CA HIS A 77 -19.17 14.04 -4.10
C HIS A 77 -17.71 13.60 -3.91
N GLU A 78 -16.87 13.78 -4.93
CA GLU A 78 -15.43 13.48 -4.95
C GLU A 78 -14.69 14.06 -3.74
N GLY A 79 -14.95 15.34 -3.41
CA GLY A 79 -14.33 16.00 -2.26
C GLY A 79 -14.67 15.34 -0.92
N ARG A 80 -15.93 14.89 -0.72
CA ARG A 80 -16.34 14.20 0.52
C ARG A 80 -15.70 12.82 0.62
N TYR A 81 -15.62 12.09 -0.49
CA TYR A 81 -15.02 10.76 -0.54
C TYR A 81 -13.52 10.81 -0.25
N MET A 82 -12.82 11.77 -0.87
CA MET A 82 -11.39 11.99 -0.62
C MET A 82 -11.10 12.54 0.78
N ALA A 83 -12.02 13.31 1.36
CA ALA A 83 -11.90 13.74 2.76
C ALA A 83 -11.89 12.53 3.71
N ILE A 84 -12.82 11.58 3.53
CA ILE A 84 -12.87 10.35 4.34
C ILE A 84 -11.62 9.49 4.11
N PHE A 85 -11.16 9.37 2.86
CA PHE A 85 -9.92 8.66 2.53
C PHE A 85 -8.72 9.27 3.26
N THR A 86 -8.59 10.60 3.23
CA THR A 86 -7.51 11.33 3.89
C THR A 86 -7.58 11.20 5.41
N MET A 87 -8.77 11.30 6.01
CA MET A 87 -8.97 11.08 7.44
C MET A 87 -8.56 9.66 7.86
N SER A 88 -8.91 8.66 7.05
CA SER A 88 -8.53 7.26 7.30
C SER A 88 -7.01 7.08 7.27
N TYR A 89 -6.33 7.73 6.31
CA TYR A 89 -4.88 7.73 6.24
C TYR A 89 -4.23 8.39 7.47
N SER A 90 -4.73 9.54 7.91
CA SER A 90 -4.25 10.20 9.13
C SER A 90 -4.45 9.34 10.38
N LEU A 91 -5.61 8.70 10.51
CA LEU A 91 -5.90 7.78 11.62
C LEU A 91 -4.93 6.60 11.62
N ALA A 92 -4.72 5.97 10.47
CA ALA A 92 -3.77 4.86 10.33
C ALA A 92 -2.35 5.29 10.71
N HIS A 93 -1.93 6.50 10.35
CA HIS A 93 -0.61 7.01 10.67
C HIS A 93 -0.40 7.22 12.18
N ILE A 94 -1.38 7.81 12.86
CA ILE A 94 -1.35 8.01 14.32
C ILE A 94 -1.37 6.67 15.07
N LEU A 95 -2.26 5.75 14.66
CA LEU A 95 -2.37 4.43 15.28
C LEU A 95 -1.11 3.59 15.06
N SER A 96 -0.54 3.61 13.86
CA SER A 96 0.69 2.89 13.53
C SER A 96 1.85 3.32 14.42
N ALA A 97 2.05 4.63 14.62
CA ALA A 97 3.13 5.12 15.48
C ALA A 97 2.96 4.67 16.93
N LYS A 98 1.75 4.81 17.49
CA LYS A 98 1.47 4.44 18.88
C LYS A 98 1.58 2.92 19.11
N THR A 99 0.98 2.12 18.24
CA THR A 99 1.01 0.65 18.36
C THR A 99 2.41 0.10 18.15
N GLY A 100 3.17 0.63 17.18
CA GLY A 100 4.54 0.21 16.94
C GLY A 100 5.46 0.47 18.14
N MET A 101 5.39 1.66 18.74
CA MET A 101 6.18 1.99 19.93
C MET A 101 5.84 1.08 21.13
N GLU A 102 4.56 0.86 21.40
CA GLU A 102 4.11 0.01 22.51
C GLU A 102 4.55 -1.46 22.34
N ILE A 103 4.51 -1.98 21.12
CA ILE A 103 4.95 -3.36 20.82
C ILE A 103 6.47 -3.48 21.01
N ILE A 104 7.24 -2.49 20.58
CA ILE A 104 8.69 -2.49 20.75
C ILE A 104 9.06 -2.47 22.24
N ASP A 105 8.40 -1.62 23.03
CA ASP A 105 8.65 -1.48 24.47
C ASP A 105 8.40 -2.78 25.25
N ARG A 106 7.33 -3.52 24.89
CA ARG A 106 6.94 -4.76 25.59
C ARG A 106 7.53 -6.05 25.03
N PHE A 107 7.70 -6.15 23.70
CA PHE A 107 7.93 -7.43 23.01
C PHE A 107 9.15 -7.43 22.06
N SER A 108 9.94 -6.36 22.01
CA SER A 108 11.11 -6.18 21.14
C SER A 108 10.80 -5.84 19.66
N TYR A 109 11.83 -5.43 18.94
CA TYR A 109 11.78 -5.02 17.54
C TYR A 109 11.35 -6.13 16.59
N GLN A 110 11.81 -7.38 16.80
CA GLN A 110 11.44 -8.49 15.91
C GLN A 110 9.94 -8.77 15.91
N THR A 111 9.29 -8.69 17.07
CA THR A 111 7.84 -8.85 17.20
C THR A 111 7.10 -7.73 16.46
N ASN A 112 7.59 -6.49 16.55
CA ASN A 112 7.02 -5.36 15.81
C ASN A 112 7.10 -5.57 14.29
N TRP A 113 8.25 -5.99 13.77
CA TRP A 113 8.40 -6.24 12.33
C TRP A 113 7.51 -7.39 11.85
N PHE A 114 7.39 -8.47 12.63
CA PHE A 114 6.47 -9.55 12.32
C PHE A 114 5.01 -9.09 12.32
N PHE A 115 4.61 -8.26 13.29
CA PHE A 115 3.28 -7.67 13.38
C PHE A 115 2.97 -6.73 12.21
N MET A 116 3.88 -5.82 11.87
CA MET A 116 3.72 -4.93 10.71
C MET A 116 3.72 -5.70 9.38
N GLY A 117 4.55 -6.74 9.26
CA GLY A 117 4.57 -7.61 8.08
C GLY A 117 3.24 -8.35 7.89
N THR A 118 2.67 -8.89 8.98
CA THR A 118 1.36 -9.56 8.96
C THR A 118 0.23 -8.60 8.62
N LEU A 119 0.24 -7.37 9.13
CA LEU A 119 -0.69 -6.31 8.69
C LEU A 119 -0.55 -6.01 7.19
N GLY A 120 0.68 -5.99 6.67
CA GLY A 120 0.93 -5.85 5.23
C GLY A 120 0.29 -6.98 4.41
N VAL A 121 0.45 -8.23 4.85
CA VAL A 121 -0.18 -9.40 4.19
C VAL A 121 -1.70 -9.32 4.24
N ILE A 122 -2.28 -8.92 5.38
CA ILE A 122 -3.72 -8.68 5.50
C ILE A 122 -4.15 -7.61 4.47
N GLY A 123 -3.39 -6.52 4.34
CA GLY A 123 -3.61 -5.49 3.32
C GLY A 123 -3.65 -6.08 1.90
N VAL A 124 -2.68 -6.92 1.54
CA VAL A 124 -2.65 -7.62 0.24
C VAL A 124 -3.92 -8.45 0.03
N THR A 125 -4.34 -9.22 1.04
CA THR A 125 -5.55 -10.04 0.93
C THR A 125 -6.82 -9.20 0.75
N LEU A 126 -6.92 -8.05 1.43
CA LEU A 126 -8.02 -7.10 1.26
C LEU A 126 -8.04 -6.47 -0.14
N PHE A 127 -6.89 -6.14 -0.70
CA PHE A 127 -6.80 -5.66 -2.09
C PHE A 127 -7.20 -6.74 -3.10
N ILE A 128 -6.78 -7.99 -2.89
CA ILE A 128 -7.21 -9.12 -3.74
C ILE A 128 -8.72 -9.32 -3.65
N TRP A 129 -9.29 -9.21 -2.45
CA TRP A 129 -10.74 -9.28 -2.26
C TRP A 129 -11.47 -8.12 -2.95
N THR A 130 -10.93 -6.91 -2.85
CA THR A 130 -11.44 -5.72 -3.54
C THR A 130 -11.41 -5.91 -5.06
N MET A 131 -10.33 -6.48 -5.61
CA MET A 131 -10.27 -6.84 -7.03
C MET A 131 -11.37 -7.80 -7.46
N LYS A 132 -11.71 -8.79 -6.63
CA LYS A 132 -12.83 -9.71 -6.90
C LYS A 132 -14.17 -8.99 -6.89
N LEU A 133 -14.41 -8.12 -5.90
CA LEU A 133 -15.64 -7.32 -5.81
C LEU A 133 -15.82 -6.43 -7.05
N VAL A 134 -14.78 -5.72 -7.46
CA VAL A 134 -14.81 -4.87 -8.66
C VAL A 134 -15.06 -5.67 -9.94
N LYS A 135 -14.48 -6.87 -10.06
CA LYS A 135 -14.73 -7.75 -11.21
C LYS A 135 -16.20 -8.22 -11.23
N ASN A 136 -16.78 -8.53 -10.07
CA ASN A 136 -18.17 -8.99 -9.96
C ASN A 136 -19.19 -7.88 -10.31
N GLU A 137 -18.90 -6.62 -9.97
CA GLU A 137 -19.72 -5.47 -10.40
C GLU A 137 -19.69 -5.28 -11.93
N SER A 138 -18.55 -5.58 -12.57
CA SER A 138 -18.40 -5.48 -14.01
C SER A 138 -19.29 -6.50 -14.75
N SER A 139 -19.46 -7.69 -14.17
CA SER A 139 -20.31 -8.76 -14.72
C SER A 139 -21.81 -8.57 -14.47
N HIS A 140 -22.21 -7.65 -13.60
CA HIS A 140 -23.64 -7.39 -13.31
C HIS A 140 -24.20 -6.18 -14.08
N ASN A 141 -23.35 -5.45 -14.81
CA ASN A 141 -23.71 -4.32 -15.67
C ASN A 141 -23.65 -4.69 -17.17
N LEU A 142 -23.71 -5.98 -17.50
CA LEU A 142 -23.94 -6.53 -18.85
C LEU A 142 -25.27 -7.29 -18.85
#